data_AF-A0A351IZS5-F1
#
_entry.id   AF-A0A351IZS5-F1
#
_cell.length_a   1.000
_cell.length_b   1.000
_cell.length_c   1.000
_cell.angle_alpha   90.00
_cell.angle_beta   90.00
_cell.angle_gamma   90.00
#
_symmetry.space_group_name_H-M   'P 1'
#
loop_
_entity.id
_entity.type
_entity.pdbx_description
1 polymer ?
#
loop_
_entity_poly.entity_id
_entity_poly.type
_entity_poly.pdbx_seq_one_letter_code
_entity_poly.pdbx_strand_id
1 'polypeptide(L)'
;MEKAGRLSANIIGVGKVAIVTDDIVDRLYASRLQQVLEKTGYTVIKFVFCHGEASKNAATYIQLLHFLAKNHLVRTDAVFALGG
;
A
#
# COMPACT_ATOMS: atom_id res chain seq x y z
N MET A 1 2.03 11.48 -8.01
CA MET A 1 2.82 10.82 -6.95
C MET A 1 3.26 11.80 -5.86
N GLU A 2 4.03 12.85 -6.12
CA GLU A 2 4.48 13.80 -5.06
C GLU A 2 3.37 14.42 -4.22
N LYS A 3 2.23 14.77 -4.84
CA LYS A 3 1.05 15.23 -4.10
C LYS A 3 0.48 14.18 -3.15
N ALA A 4 0.61 12.89 -3.46
CA ALA A 4 0.07 11.81 -2.61
C ALA A 4 0.79 11.73 -1.26
N GLY A 5 2.12 11.85 -1.23
CA GLY A 5 2.88 11.90 0.02
C GLY A 5 2.48 13.08 0.90
N ARG A 6 2.50 14.29 0.34
CA ARG A 6 2.12 15.51 1.07
C ARG A 6 0.66 15.50 1.56
N LEU A 7 -0.29 15.11 0.70
CA LEU A 7 -1.71 15.09 1.07
C LEU A 7 -1.99 14.05 2.15
N SER A 8 -1.41 12.86 2.04
CA SER A 8 -1.60 11.82 3.04
C SER A 8 -1.04 12.23 4.40
N ALA A 9 0.17 12.82 4.46
CA ALA A 9 0.75 13.28 5.72
C ALA A 9 -0.13 14.31 6.45
N ASN A 10 -0.82 15.17 5.70
CA ASN A 10 -1.74 16.16 6.29
C ASN A 10 -3.05 15.55 6.83
N ILE A 11 -3.44 14.35 6.37
CA ILE A 11 -4.69 13.70 6.74
C ILE A 11 -4.47 12.63 7.82
N ILE A 12 -3.44 11.80 7.63
CA ILE A 12 -3.17 10.59 8.41
C ILE A 12 -2.06 10.84 9.44
N GLY A 13 -1.21 11.85 9.24
CA GLY A 13 0.03 12.04 10.00
C GLY A 13 1.17 11.18 9.46
N VAL A 14 2.26 11.06 10.20
CA VAL A 14 3.41 10.20 9.85
C VAL A 14 3.30 8.90 10.63
N GLY A 15 3.43 7.75 9.94
CA GLY A 15 3.19 6.43 10.53
C GLY A 15 3.58 5.29 9.58
N LYS A 16 2.88 4.16 9.65
CA LYS A 16 3.06 3.04 8.72
C LYS A 16 1.99 3.06 7.64
N VAL A 17 2.36 2.71 6.42
CA VAL A 17 1.43 2.62 5.30
C VAL A 17 1.68 1.35 4.51
N ALA A 18 0.60 0.72 4.05
CA ALA A 18 0.65 -0.46 3.21
C ALA A 18 0.25 -0.13 1.77
N ILE A 19 1.15 -0.31 0.82
CA ILE A 19 0.79 -0.29 -0.60
C ILE A 19 0.25 -1.67 -0.98
N VAL A 20 -0.94 -1.70 -1.59
CA VAL A 20 -1.59 -2.91 -2.09
C VAL A 20 -1.79 -2.74 -3.58
N THR A 21 -1.17 -3.61 -4.38
CA THR A 21 -1.12 -3.50 -5.84
C THR A 21 -1.07 -4.88 -6.49
N ASP A 22 -1.47 -4.97 -7.76
CA ASP A 22 -1.12 -6.13 -8.58
C ASP A 22 0.31 -6.03 -9.13
N ASP A 23 0.82 -7.14 -9.67
CA ASP A 23 2.18 -7.30 -10.19
C ASP A 23 2.47 -6.55 -11.50
N ILE A 24 1.44 -6.17 -12.27
CA ILE A 24 1.61 -5.29 -13.44
C ILE A 24 1.82 -3.85 -12.94
N VAL A 25 0.93 -3.37 -12.09
CA VAL A 25 0.95 -2.02 -11.53
C VAL A 25 2.17 -1.80 -10.62
N ASP A 26 2.60 -2.84 -9.90
CA ASP A 26 3.82 -2.83 -9.08
C ASP A 26 5.04 -2.40 -9.90
N ARG A 27 5.24 -3.07 -11.04
CA ARG A 27 6.36 -2.83 -11.95
C ARG A 27 6.35 -1.43 -12.54
N LEU A 28 5.18 -0.83 -12.72
CA LEU A 28 5.03 0.49 -13.35
C LEU A 28 5.16 1.65 -12.36
N TYR A 29 4.58 1.52 -11.16
CA TYR A 29 4.30 2.69 -10.31
C TYR A 29 4.65 2.53 -8.83
N ALA A 30 4.68 1.31 -8.28
CA ALA A 30 4.77 1.13 -6.83
C ALA A 30 6.09 1.64 -6.25
N SER A 31 7.22 1.43 -6.94
CA SER A 31 8.53 1.93 -6.50
C SER A 31 8.55 3.47 -6.38
N ARG A 32 7.89 4.17 -7.32
CA ARG A 32 7.82 5.64 -7.29
C ARG A 32 6.93 6.13 -6.15
N LEU A 33 5.81 5.45 -5.89
CA LEU A 33 4.94 5.81 -4.76
C LEU A 33 5.63 5.55 -3.41
N GLN A 34 6.27 4.39 -3.27
CA GLN A 34 7.01 4.01 -2.08
C GLN A 34 8.08 5.07 -1.73
N GLN A 35 8.92 5.46 -2.69
CA GLN A 35 9.94 6.49 -2.47
C GLN A 35 9.36 7.83 -2.01
N VAL A 36 8.22 8.25 -2.55
CA VAL A 36 7.57 9.51 -2.16
C VAL A 36 7.04 9.43 -0.73
N LEU A 37 6.43 8.30 -0.36
CA LEU A 37 5.90 8.08 0.99
C LEU A 37 7.03 8.00 2.03
N GLU A 38 8.08 7.23 1.74
CA GLU A 38 9.27 7.13 2.60
C GLU A 38 9.94 8.49 2.82
N LYS A 39 10.08 9.31 1.77
CA LYS A 39 10.61 10.69 1.87
C LYS A 39 9.74 11.60 2.73
N THR A 40 8.47 11.27 2.92
CA THR A 40 7.53 12.02 3.77
C THR A 40 7.59 11.53 5.24
N GLY A 41 8.41 10.52 5.53
CA GLY A 41 8.62 9.97 6.87
C GLY A 41 7.84 8.69 7.17
N TYR A 42 7.10 8.15 6.20
CA TYR A 42 6.35 6.91 6.40
C TYR A 42 7.26 5.68 6.43
N THR A 43 6.91 4.71 7.27
CA THR A 43 7.36 3.32 7.08
C THR A 43 6.45 2.64 6.08
N VAL A 44 6.98 2.24 4.93
CA VAL A 44 6.18 1.64 3.85
C VAL A 44 6.36 0.12 3.83
N ILE A 45 5.24 -0.60 3.84
CA ILE A 45 5.18 -2.03 3.53
C ILE A 45 4.41 -2.22 2.23
N LYS A 46 4.70 -3.28 1.48
CA LYS A 46 4.09 -3.52 0.17
C LYS A 46 3.58 -4.95 0.03
N PHE A 47 2.32 -5.09 -0.37
CA PHE A 47 1.67 -6.35 -0.69
C PHE A 47 1.35 -6.37 -2.19
N VAL A 48 1.88 -7.39 -2.87
CA VAL A 48 1.70 -7.58 -4.32
C VAL A 48 0.97 -8.90 -4.56
N PHE A 49 -0.07 -8.87 -5.37
CA PHE A 49 -0.82 -10.06 -5.80
C PHE A 49 -0.86 -10.17 -7.32
N CYS A 50 -1.27 -11.32 -7.85
CA CYS A 50 -1.35 -11.54 -9.29
C CYS A 50 -2.45 -10.68 -9.92
N HIS A 51 -2.20 -10.05 -11.06
CA HIS A 51 -3.19 -9.23 -11.76
C HIS A 51 -4.44 -10.00 -12.20
N GLY A 52 -5.53 -9.25 -12.43
CA GLY A 52 -6.79 -9.76 -12.98
C GLY A 52 -7.87 -10.11 -11.96
N GLU A 53 -9.11 -10.22 -12.44
CA GLU A 53 -10.31 -10.46 -11.62
C GLU A 53 -10.27 -11.79 -10.86
N ALA A 54 -9.57 -12.80 -11.40
CA ALA A 54 -9.40 -14.08 -10.73
C ALA A 54 -8.76 -13.94 -9.35
N SER A 55 -7.92 -12.92 -9.14
CA SER A 55 -7.29 -12.61 -7.85
C SER A 55 -8.16 -11.76 -6.92
N LYS A 56 -9.28 -11.20 -7.39
CA LYS A 56 -10.23 -10.43 -6.56
C LYS A 56 -11.19 -11.36 -5.83
N ASN A 57 -10.62 -12.21 -4.99
CA ASN A 57 -11.35 -13.25 -4.27
C ASN A 57 -11.01 -13.22 -2.77
N ALA A 58 -11.79 -13.99 -2.00
CA ALA A 58 -11.65 -14.06 -0.54
C ALA A 58 -10.27 -14.57 -0.09
N ALA A 59 -9.65 -15.49 -0.83
CA ALA A 59 -8.34 -16.03 -0.47
C ALA A 59 -7.25 -14.94 -0.54
N THR A 60 -7.22 -14.15 -1.62
CA THR A 60 -6.30 -13.00 -1.74
C THR A 60 -6.58 -11.96 -0.65
N TYR A 61 -7.85 -11.71 -0.35
CA TYR A 61 -8.23 -10.79 0.71
C TYR A 61 -7.74 -11.26 2.09
N ILE A 62 -7.90 -12.54 2.41
CA ILE A 62 -7.40 -13.15 3.65
C ILE A 62 -5.86 -13.06 3.72
N GLN A 63 -5.15 -13.30 2.61
CA GLN A 63 -3.70 -13.12 2.56
C GLN A 63 -3.29 -11.68 2.84
N LEU A 64 -4.01 -10.70 2.28
CA LEU A 64 -3.80 -9.30 2.59
C LEU A 64 -4.01 -9.04 4.09
N LEU A 65 -5.12 -9.51 4.68
CA LEU A 65 -5.37 -9.33 6.12
C LEU A 65 -4.25 -9.93 6.99
N HIS A 66 -3.77 -11.13 6.66
CA HIS A 66 -2.62 -11.74 7.33
C HIS A 66 -1.35 -10.89 7.18
N PHE A 67 -1.10 -10.34 5.99
CA PHE A 67 0.03 -9.45 5.76
C PHE A 67 -0.05 -8.19 6.62
N LEU A 68 -1.21 -7.53 6.68
CA LEU A 68 -1.39 -6.32 7.50
C LEU A 68 -1.21 -6.63 8.99
N ALA A 69 -1.78 -7.74 9.47
CA ALA A 69 -1.65 -8.18 10.86
C ALA A 69 -0.20 -8.52 11.22
N LYS A 70 0.51 -9.28 10.36
CA LYS A 70 1.91 -9.66 10.56
C LYS A 70 2.84 -8.45 10.61
N ASN A 71 2.52 -7.39 9.87
CA ASN A 71 3.29 -6.15 9.88
C ASN A 71 2.81 -5.15 10.94
N HIS A 72 1.92 -5.55 11.86
CA HIS A 72 1.40 -4.69 12.93
C HIS A 72 0.85 -3.36 12.41
N LEU A 73 -0.01 -3.43 11.38
CA LEU A 73 -0.73 -2.25 10.90
C LEU A 73 -1.86 -1.93 11.89
N VAL A 74 -1.91 -0.69 12.37
CA VAL A 74 -2.87 -0.23 13.40
C VAL A 74 -3.91 0.74 12.82
N ARG A 75 -4.89 1.16 13.63
CA ARG A 75 -6.01 2.01 13.16
C ARG A 75 -5.61 3.40 12.65
N THR A 76 -4.45 3.90 13.07
CA THR A 76 -3.91 5.19 12.62
C THR A 76 -3.03 5.07 11.38
N ASP A 77 -2.72 3.84 10.95
CA ASP A 77 -2.00 3.58 9.72
C ASP A 77 -2.96 3.59 8.52
N ALA A 78 -2.42 3.59 7.30
CA ALA A 78 -3.23 3.64 6.09
C ALA A 78 -2.87 2.58 5.05
N VAL A 79 -3.86 2.22 4.23
CA VAL A 79 -3.70 1.36 3.06
C VAL A 79 -3.84 2.21 1.80
N PHE A 80 -2.85 2.12 0.91
CA PHE A 80 -2.86 2.72 -0.41
C PHE A 80 -3.14 1.62 -1.43
N ALA A 81 -4.38 1.55 -1.90
CA ALA A 81 -4.74 0.74 -3.05
C ALA A 81 -4.19 1.42 -4.31
N LEU A 82 -3.22 0.79 -4.96
CA LEU A 82 -2.60 1.28 -6.19
C LEU A 82 -2.96 0.30 -7.32
N GLY A 83 -3.86 0.73 -8.20
CA GLY A 83 -4.40 -0.11 -9.27
C GLY A 83 -5.69 0.49 -9.82
N GLY A 84 -6.39 -0.31 -10.64
CA GLY A 84 -7.71 0.00 -11.19
C GLY A 84 -8.82 -0.86 -10.59
#